data_AF-A0A077N0F6-F1
#
_entry.id   AF-A0A077N0F6-F1
#
_cell.length_a   1.000
_cell.length_b   1.000
_cell.length_c   1.000
_cell.angle_alpha   90.00
_cell.angle_beta   90.00
_cell.angle_gamma   90.00
#
_symmetry.space_group_name_H-M   'P 1'
#
loop_
_entity.id
_entity.type
_entity.pdbx_description
1 polymer ?
#
loop_
_entity_poly.entity_id
_entity_poly.type
_entity_poly.pdbx_seq_one_letter_code
_entity_poly.pdbx_strand_id
1 'polypeptide(L)'
;MKKLFFSVICIFSLSFNVFAKEIALTQEEVQAIEMKIKNKLKDPDSAKFRHNNLIVKDGKSGNLYCGLVNAKNSYGGYTGYSPFMAYLFLNKYGKKVALIIGNIDSKSTSEEVTIKMCNEYGYFL
;
A
#
# COMPACT_ATOMS: atom_id res chain seq x y z
N MET A 1 4.16 -65.30 9.00
CA MET A 1 4.89 -64.08 9.44
C MET A 1 5.63 -63.45 8.26
N LYS A 2 4.98 -62.57 7.49
CA LYS A 2 5.69 -61.68 6.55
C LYS A 2 5.02 -60.30 6.63
N LYS A 3 5.88 -59.30 6.82
CA LYS A 3 5.60 -58.02 7.45
C LYS A 3 4.77 -57.11 6.54
N LEU A 4 3.81 -56.48 7.18
CA LEU A 4 2.92 -55.43 6.71
C LEU A 4 3.75 -54.21 6.28
N PHE A 5 3.83 -53.92 4.97
CA PHE A 5 4.33 -52.63 4.49
C PHE A 5 3.15 -51.66 4.45
N PHE A 6 2.92 -50.96 5.57
CA PHE A 6 2.10 -49.75 5.56
C PHE A 6 2.86 -48.69 4.76
N SER A 7 2.41 -48.46 3.53
CA SER A 7 2.84 -47.32 2.72
C SER A 7 2.39 -46.05 3.44
N VAL A 8 3.30 -45.43 4.19
CA VAL A 8 3.13 -44.09 4.73
C VAL A 8 3.22 -43.15 3.53
N ILE A 9 2.08 -42.93 2.88
CA ILE A 9 1.91 -41.82 1.95
C ILE A 9 1.97 -40.58 2.85
N CYS A 10 3.17 -40.01 2.98
CA CYS A 10 3.37 -38.68 3.52
C CYS A 10 2.51 -37.73 2.69
N ILE A 11 1.34 -37.39 3.23
CA ILE A 11 0.60 -36.19 2.85
C ILE A 11 1.52 -35.04 3.24
N PHE A 12 2.47 -34.72 2.36
CA PHE A 12 3.20 -33.49 2.41
C PHE A 12 2.15 -32.44 2.08
N SER A 13 1.46 -31.96 3.11
CA SER A 13 0.60 -30.80 3.02
C SER A 13 1.50 -29.67 2.53
N LEU A 14 1.52 -29.46 1.22
CA LEU A 14 2.05 -28.26 0.60
C LEU A 14 1.16 -27.14 1.10
N SER A 15 1.55 -26.57 2.23
CA SER A 15 1.12 -25.26 2.67
C SER A 15 1.54 -24.29 1.56
N PHE A 16 0.68 -24.10 0.57
CA PHE A 16 0.84 -23.00 -0.39
C PHE A 16 0.68 -21.73 0.42
N ASN A 17 1.79 -21.20 0.91
CA ASN A 17 1.82 -19.84 1.41
C ASN A 17 1.40 -18.95 0.23
N VAL A 18 0.24 -18.31 0.33
CA VAL A 18 -0.18 -17.27 -0.59
C VAL A 18 0.81 -16.12 -0.40
N PHE A 19 1.84 -16.06 -1.24
CA PHE A 19 2.83 -15.01 -1.20
C PHE A 19 2.20 -13.73 -1.76
N ALA A 20 2.24 -12.66 -0.97
CA ALA A 20 1.90 -11.34 -1.48
C ALA A 20 2.87 -10.98 -2.62
N LYS A 21 2.33 -10.52 -3.75
CA LYS A 21 3.13 -10.18 -4.93
C LYS A 21 3.45 -8.70 -4.93
N GLU A 22 4.73 -8.36 -4.89
CA GLU A 22 5.19 -7.00 -5.11
C GLU A 22 5.27 -6.68 -6.61
N ILE A 23 4.62 -5.61 -7.04
CA ILE A 23 4.68 -5.12 -8.42
C ILE A 23 4.95 -3.61 -8.45
N ALA A 24 5.65 -3.13 -9.46
CA ALA A 24 5.76 -1.70 -9.69
C ALA A 24 4.38 -1.10 -9.96
N LEU A 25 4.13 0.12 -9.46
CA LEU A 25 2.94 0.87 -9.82
C LEU A 25 2.94 1.18 -11.32
N THR A 26 1.76 1.08 -11.92
CA THR A 26 1.52 1.61 -13.25
C THR A 26 1.40 3.13 -13.23
N GLN A 27 1.62 3.76 -14.38
CA GLN A 27 1.51 5.21 -14.49
C GLN A 27 0.11 5.72 -14.12
N GLU A 28 -0.95 4.98 -14.46
CA GLU A 28 -2.32 5.34 -14.10
C GLU A 28 -2.54 5.30 -12.58
N GLU A 29 -1.92 4.35 -11.87
CA GLU A 29 -2.00 4.26 -10.40
C GLU A 29 -1.24 5.40 -9.75
N VAL A 30 -0.02 5.69 -10.21
CA VAL A 30 0.78 6.84 -9.73
C VAL A 30 -0.04 8.12 -9.88
N GLN A 31 -0.59 8.38 -11.07
CA GLN A 31 -1.41 9.56 -11.33
C GLN A 31 -2.67 9.61 -10.45
N ALA A 32 -3.36 8.48 -10.28
CA ALA A 32 -4.54 8.41 -9.44
C ALA A 32 -4.21 8.73 -7.97
N ILE A 33 -3.11 8.19 -7.44
CA ILE A 33 -2.64 8.44 -6.08
C ILE A 33 -2.25 9.91 -5.93
N GLU A 34 -1.31 10.38 -6.74
CA GLU A 34 -0.75 11.73 -6.60
C GLU A 34 -1.82 12.80 -6.69
N MET A 35 -2.76 12.69 -7.65
CA MET A 35 -3.87 13.64 -7.79
C MET A 35 -4.69 13.72 -6.50
N LYS A 36 -4.99 12.58 -5.88
CA LYS A 36 -5.81 12.56 -4.66
C LYS A 36 -5.05 13.05 -3.43
N ILE A 37 -3.75 12.80 -3.36
CA ILE A 37 -2.88 13.35 -2.31
C ILE A 37 -2.74 14.86 -2.48
N LYS A 38 -2.40 15.35 -3.68
CA LYS A 38 -2.24 16.77 -4.02
C LYS A 38 -3.46 17.60 -3.60
N ASN A 39 -4.66 17.10 -3.82
CA ASN A 39 -5.91 17.76 -3.41
C ASN A 39 -6.08 17.92 -1.89
N LYS A 40 -5.30 17.21 -1.07
CA LYS A 40 -5.29 17.32 0.39
C LYS A 40 -4.16 18.21 0.92
N LEU A 41 -3.24 18.66 0.07
CA LEU A 41 -2.09 19.47 0.45
C LEU A 41 -2.43 20.97 0.42
N LYS A 42 -1.70 21.75 1.24
CA LYS A 42 -1.79 23.22 1.23
C LYS A 42 -1.18 23.83 -0.04
N ASP A 43 -0.07 23.26 -0.49
CA ASP A 43 0.61 23.61 -1.75
C ASP A 43 0.74 22.33 -2.59
N PRO A 44 -0.23 22.06 -3.48
CA PRO A 44 -0.26 20.86 -4.32
C PRO A 44 0.95 20.72 -5.26
N ASP A 45 1.49 21.83 -5.75
CA ASP A 45 2.57 21.85 -6.74
C ASP A 45 3.94 21.59 -6.10
N SER A 46 4.06 21.82 -4.80
CA SER A 46 5.27 21.51 -4.04
C SER A 46 5.49 20.02 -3.75
N ALA A 47 4.51 19.17 -4.05
CA ALA A 47 4.46 17.77 -3.62
C ALA A 47 5.63 16.95 -4.17
N LYS A 48 6.29 16.22 -3.27
CA LYS A 48 7.37 15.27 -3.59
C LYS A 48 6.99 13.90 -3.04
N PHE A 49 6.91 12.91 -3.91
CA PHE A 49 6.50 11.56 -3.56
C PHE A 49 7.70 10.61 -3.44
N ARG A 50 7.58 9.64 -2.52
CA ARG A 50 8.39 8.42 -2.55
C ARG A 50 7.43 7.25 -2.63
N HIS A 51 7.51 6.53 -3.74
CA HIS A 51 6.66 5.40 -4.02
C HIS A 51 7.31 4.08 -3.60
N ASN A 52 6.48 3.15 -3.12
CA ASN A 52 6.83 1.76 -2.92
C ASN A 52 6.28 0.91 -4.06
N ASN A 53 6.70 -0.35 -4.12
CA ASN A 53 5.98 -1.34 -4.91
C ASN A 53 4.58 -1.56 -4.33
N LEU A 54 3.62 -1.83 -5.20
CA LEU A 54 2.29 -2.27 -4.79
C LEU A 54 2.37 -3.72 -4.31
N ILE A 55 1.91 -3.96 -3.09
CA ILE A 55 1.75 -5.30 -2.53
C ILE A 55 0.34 -5.80 -2.87
N VAL A 56 0.25 -6.72 -3.82
CA VAL A 56 -0.99 -7.37 -4.23
C VAL A 56 -1.24 -8.61 -3.39
N LYS A 57 -2.38 -8.67 -2.70
CA LYS A 57 -2.84 -9.86 -1.97
C LYS A 57 -3.95 -10.52 -2.80
N ASP A 58 -3.76 -11.79 -3.16
CA ASP A 58 -4.67 -12.52 -4.05
C ASP A 58 -6.13 -12.52 -3.53
N GLY A 59 -7.09 -12.39 -4.46
CA GLY A 59 -8.51 -12.64 -4.20
C GLY A 59 -9.37 -11.44 -3.75
N LYS A 60 -8.86 -10.20 -3.74
CA LYS A 60 -9.66 -9.01 -3.40
C LYS A 60 -9.70 -7.95 -4.51
N SER A 61 -10.87 -7.35 -4.70
CA SER A 61 -11.08 -6.21 -5.58
C SER A 61 -10.52 -4.93 -4.95
N GLY A 62 -9.21 -4.76 -5.13
CA GLY A 62 -8.47 -3.56 -4.74
C GLY A 62 -7.34 -3.86 -3.76
N ASN A 63 -6.33 -3.00 -3.79
CA ASN A 63 -5.10 -3.16 -3.03
C ASN A 63 -4.85 -1.93 -2.17
N LEU A 64 -4.48 -2.16 -0.91
CA LEU A 64 -3.98 -1.10 -0.04
C LEU A 64 -2.55 -0.76 -0.47
N TYR A 65 -2.29 0.53 -0.60
CA TYR A 65 -1.02 1.10 -1.00
C TYR A 65 -0.55 2.12 0.03
N CYS A 66 0.72 2.05 0.39
CA CYS A 66 1.35 3.02 1.28
C CYS A 66 2.52 3.71 0.58
N GLY A 67 2.66 5.01 0.84
CA GLY A 67 3.79 5.81 0.35
C GLY A 67 4.07 6.99 1.25
N LEU A 68 5.04 7.80 0.85
CA LEU A 68 5.41 9.02 1.56
C LEU A 68 5.22 10.24 0.66
N VAL A 69 4.76 11.34 1.25
CA VAL A 69 4.66 12.64 0.57
C VAL A 69 5.30 13.73 1.42
N ASN A 70 6.03 14.63 0.80
CA ASN A 70 6.51 15.85 1.42
C ASN A 70 5.97 17.06 0.63
N ALA A 71 5.55 18.10 1.32
CA ALA A 71 4.95 19.29 0.74
C ALA A 71 5.27 20.53 1.58
N LYS A 72 5.21 21.71 0.97
CA LYS A 72 5.37 22.97 1.68
C LYS A 72 4.18 23.22 2.61
N ASN A 73 4.48 23.68 3.82
CA ASN A 73 3.49 24.16 4.77
C ASN A 73 3.09 25.63 4.48
N SER A 74 2.22 26.21 5.31
CA SER A 74 1.78 27.62 5.17
C SER A 74 2.89 28.67 5.29
N TYR A 75 4.08 28.28 5.78
CA TYR A 75 5.26 29.13 5.89
C TYR A 75 6.24 28.94 4.71
N GLY A 76 5.88 28.12 3.71
CA GLY A 76 6.68 27.88 2.50
C GLY A 76 7.81 26.85 2.67
N GLY A 77 7.95 26.25 3.84
CA GLY A 77 8.99 25.26 4.16
C GLY A 77 8.50 23.81 4.09
N TYR A 78 9.41 22.88 3.78
CA TYR A 78 9.19 21.44 3.90
C TYR A 78 9.47 20.99 5.34
N THR A 79 8.58 20.18 5.93
CA THR A 79 8.71 19.70 7.31
C THR A 79 9.14 18.24 7.41
N GLY A 80 9.24 17.53 6.28
CA GLY A 80 9.59 16.12 6.26
C GLY A 80 8.56 15.31 5.47
N TYR A 81 8.89 14.04 5.24
CA TYR A 81 7.98 13.13 4.56
C TYR A 81 6.94 12.60 5.54
N SER A 82 5.66 12.80 5.22
CA SER A 82 4.54 12.23 5.95
C SER A 82 4.03 10.97 5.23
N PRO A 83 3.70 9.89 5.96
CA PRO A 83 3.13 8.68 5.40
C PRO A 83 1.68 8.91 4.95
N PHE A 84 1.25 8.15 3.94
CA PHE A 84 -0.14 8.11 3.51
C PHE A 84 -0.56 6.69 3.13
N MET A 85 -1.87 6.45 3.22
CA MET A 85 -2.52 5.24 2.72
C MET A 85 -3.51 5.56 1.60
N ALA A 86 -3.52 4.72 0.57
CA ALA A 86 -4.48 4.75 -0.51
C ALA A 86 -5.07 3.35 -0.75
N TYR A 87 -6.37 3.29 -1.03
CA TYR A 87 -7.01 2.10 -1.58
C TYR A 87 -7.11 2.25 -3.10
N LEU A 88 -6.46 1.35 -3.83
CA LEU A 88 -6.48 1.29 -5.29
C LEU A 88 -7.54 0.30 -5.76
N PHE A 89 -8.40 0.70 -6.68
CA PHE A 89 -9.44 -0.16 -7.24
C PHE A 89 -9.82 0.24 -8.67
N LEU A 90 -10.56 -0.62 -9.34
CA LEU A 90 -11.18 -0.31 -10.63
C LEU A 90 -12.58 0.23 -10.38
N ASN A 91 -12.92 1.36 -11.00
CA ASN A 91 -14.30 1.83 -11.01
C ASN A 91 -15.17 1.00 -11.98
N LYS A 92 -16.47 1.31 -12.07
CA LYS A 92 -17.42 0.63 -12.97
C LYS A 92 -17.08 0.72 -14.47
N TYR A 93 -16.15 1.58 -14.86
CA TYR A 93 -15.67 1.75 -16.24
C TYR A 93 -14.31 1.08 -16.49
N GLY A 94 -13.78 0.31 -15.52
CA GLY A 94 -12.46 -0.31 -15.62
C GLY A 94 -11.30 0.68 -15.46
N LYS A 95 -11.54 1.91 -15.00
CA LYS A 95 -10.48 2.89 -14.74
C LYS A 95 -9.90 2.69 -13.34
N LYS A 96 -8.57 2.67 -13.24
CA LYS A 96 -7.84 2.67 -11.96
C LYS A 96 -8.06 3.98 -11.22
N VAL A 97 -8.46 3.89 -9.95
CA VAL A 97 -8.75 5.02 -9.08
C VAL A 97 -8.16 4.79 -7.69
N ALA A 98 -7.85 5.89 -7.00
CA ALA A 98 -7.34 5.88 -5.63
C ALA A 98 -8.33 6.56 -4.67
N LEU A 99 -8.47 6.00 -3.47
CA LEU A 99 -9.13 6.62 -2.32
C LEU A 99 -8.11 6.78 -1.20
N ILE A 100 -7.89 8.01 -0.72
CA ILE A 100 -6.95 8.24 0.40
C ILE A 100 -7.65 7.96 1.71
N ILE A 101 -7.06 7.08 2.52
CA ILE A 101 -7.55 6.70 3.84
C ILE A 101 -6.83 7.57 4.88
N GLY A 102 -7.60 8.16 5.79
CA GLY A 102 -7.07 9.00 6.85
C GLY A 102 -6.70 10.43 6.42
N ASN A 103 -6.08 11.15 7.36
CA ASN A 103 -5.55 12.49 7.15
C ASN A 103 -4.09 12.44 6.73
N ILE A 104 -3.71 13.39 5.88
CA ILE A 104 -2.31 13.66 5.53
C ILE A 104 -1.91 14.90 6.32
N ASP A 105 -1.98 14.80 7.65
CA ASP A 105 -1.46 15.83 8.53
C ASP A 105 -0.22 15.30 9.24
N SER A 106 0.79 16.15 9.38
CA SER A 106 2.04 15.81 10.06
C SER A 106 1.87 15.79 11.58
N LYS A 107 0.73 15.30 12.07
CA LYS A 107 0.51 15.10 13.51
C LYS A 107 1.06 13.73 13.85
N SER A 108 1.92 13.67 14.87
CA SER A 108 2.62 12.44 15.26
C SER A 108 1.69 11.23 15.43
N THR A 109 0.49 11.43 16.00
CA THR A 109 -0.47 10.35 16.22
C THR A 109 -1.06 9.79 14.91
N SER A 110 -1.37 10.63 13.92
CA SER A 110 -1.91 10.15 12.64
C SER A 110 -0.83 9.47 11.80
N GLU A 111 0.40 9.96 11.86
CA GLU A 111 1.56 9.33 11.20
C GLU A 111 1.86 7.96 11.81
N GLU A 112 1.90 7.84 13.14
CA GLU A 112 2.15 6.57 13.85
C GLU A 112 1.10 5.51 13.50
N VAL A 113 -0.19 5.87 13.52
CA VAL A 113 -1.28 4.96 13.14
C VAL A 113 -1.14 4.52 11.67
N THR A 114 -0.81 5.45 10.78
CA THR A 114 -0.60 5.17 9.36
C THR A 114 0.57 4.22 9.16
N ILE A 115 1.71 4.46 9.82
CA ILE A 115 2.89 3.58 9.76
C ILE A 115 2.55 2.19 10.29
N LYS A 116 1.88 2.09 11.44
CA LYS A 116 1.48 0.80 12.01
C LYS A 116 0.60 0.01 11.04
N MET A 117 -0.41 0.65 10.44
CA MET A 117 -1.26 0.00 9.46
C MET A 117 -0.48 -0.40 8.19
N CYS A 118 0.41 0.46 7.70
CA CYS A 118 1.25 0.15 6.56
C CYS A 118 2.15 -1.07 6.82
N ASN A 119 2.76 -1.16 7.99
CA ASN A 119 3.58 -2.30 8.41
C ASN A 119 2.77 -3.61 8.42
N GLU A 120 1.54 -3.60 8.93
CA GLU A 120 0.64 -4.77 8.91
C GLU A 120 0.30 -5.23 7.48
N TYR A 121 0.39 -4.33 6.50
CA TYR A 121 0.19 -4.62 5.08
C TYR A 121 1.49 -4.95 4.33
N GLY A 122 2.65 -4.92 5.01
CA GLY A 122 3.96 -5.26 4.46
C GLY A 122 4.78 -4.07 3.96
N TYR A 123 4.34 -2.83 4.22
CA TYR A 123 5.07 -1.61 3.86
C TYR A 123 5.87 -1.10 5.05
N PHE A 124 7.19 -0.96 4.88
CA PHE A 124 8.09 -0.40 5.89
C PHE A 124 8.48 1.04 5.48
N LEU A 125 7.93 2.03 6.18
CA LEU A 125 8.02 3.46 5.85
C LEU A 125 9.00 4.23 6.74
#